data_AF-A0AA39Z8V9-F1
#
_entry.id   AF-A0AA39Z8V9-F1
#
_cell.length_a   1.000
_cell.length_b   1.000
_cell.length_c   1.000
_cell.angle_alpha   90.00
_cell.angle_beta   90.00
_cell.angle_gamma   90.00
#
_symmetry.space_group_name_H-M   'P 1'
#
loop_
_entity.id
_entity.type
_entity.pdbx_description
1 polymer ?
#
loop_
_entity_poly.entity_id
_entity_poly.type
_entity_poly.pdbx_seq_one_letter_code
_entity_poly.pdbx_strand_id
1 'polypeptide(L)'
;MSNVEAEPVINPQAGNAATSPQLPEPLWITIIKENKYLHDDSSYENTIAPHIAQLFQEYLLSDDESSTAATALKFDSMYEDLYLPNYNGRGNGRKKGWTGYLSYFYETVFVIAKHIPYNDPLQDKVIQLLLELKKLPSRATKIGSYEGWEWIDSTVWQCDPQFIGQLGNAHDSAPPSWTSEGYLSSGSSYEPEEYEEAARECEIDPLRWVNYHALRARCILAGLYEGYEGYLDGPSATISYVLGPEEERYPGDILDVTVMAACNYILMIGDIIDSECVQKQQPPYRYQWKCWEDGNGPAVWKQWARRLSEIIEDLEKGNDSGLHIREKNRDALQELVTKARARMAELEPALVIDMEAERVREAKKRLDKKRRKE
;
A
#
# COMPACT_ATOMS: atom_id res chain seq x y z
N MET A 1 -71.46 -19.46 -46.07
CA MET A 1 -70.93 -20.20 -44.90
C MET A 1 -69.41 -20.25 -45.05
N SER A 2 -68.70 -19.37 -44.35
CA SER A 2 -67.24 -19.37 -44.32
C SER A 2 -66.88 -19.13 -42.85
N ASN A 3 -66.33 -20.17 -42.21
CA ASN A 3 -65.89 -20.16 -40.82
C ASN A 3 -64.55 -19.43 -40.75
N VAL A 4 -64.50 -18.34 -39.98
CA VAL A 4 -63.27 -17.66 -39.60
C VAL A 4 -62.83 -18.25 -38.26
N GLU A 5 -61.77 -19.04 -38.28
CA GLU A 5 -61.11 -19.55 -37.08
C GLU A 5 -60.38 -18.40 -36.38
N ALA A 6 -60.65 -18.21 -35.09
CA ALA A 6 -59.98 -17.22 -34.25
C ALA A 6 -58.67 -17.83 -33.70
N GLU A 7 -57.56 -17.13 -33.92
CA GLU A 7 -56.25 -17.51 -33.38
C GLU A 7 -56.20 -17.36 -31.84
N PRO A 8 -55.51 -18.27 -31.13
CA PRO A 8 -55.40 -18.21 -29.68
C PRO A 8 -54.44 -17.11 -29.24
N VAL A 9 -54.92 -16.25 -28.35
CA VAL A 9 -54.13 -15.23 -27.64
C VAL A 9 -53.11 -15.93 -26.73
N ILE A 10 -51.83 -15.91 -27.14
CA ILE A 10 -50.71 -16.37 -26.32
C ILE A 10 -50.51 -15.36 -25.19
N ASN A 11 -50.87 -15.76 -23.97
CA ASN A 11 -50.65 -14.98 -22.76
C ASN A 11 -49.17 -15.12 -22.35
N PRO A 12 -48.34 -14.05 -22.37
CA PRO A 12 -46.94 -14.15 -21.98
C PRO A 12 -46.88 -14.49 -20.49
N GLN A 13 -46.48 -15.73 -20.21
CA GLN A 13 -46.24 -16.20 -18.85
C GLN A 13 -45.24 -15.27 -18.16
N ALA A 14 -45.61 -14.83 -16.95
CA ALA A 14 -44.76 -14.10 -16.03
C ALA A 14 -43.45 -14.87 -15.82
N GLY A 15 -42.39 -14.40 -16.47
CA GLY A 15 -41.03 -14.86 -16.23
C GLY A 15 -40.65 -14.50 -14.80
N ASN A 16 -40.46 -15.52 -13.96
CA ASN A 16 -39.82 -15.36 -12.66
C ASN A 16 -38.43 -14.75 -12.91
N ALA A 17 -38.28 -13.45 -12.65
CA ALA A 17 -36.99 -12.79 -12.68
C ALA A 17 -36.11 -13.44 -11.62
N ALA A 18 -35.23 -14.34 -12.06
CA ALA A 18 -34.17 -14.89 -11.23
C ALA A 18 -33.37 -13.69 -10.70
N THR A 19 -33.51 -13.42 -9.41
CA THR A 19 -32.78 -12.36 -8.74
C THR A 19 -31.31 -12.73 -8.85
N SER A 20 -30.55 -11.97 -9.64
CA SER A 20 -29.11 -12.20 -9.74
C SER A 20 -28.53 -12.07 -8.33
N PRO A 21 -27.69 -13.02 -7.88
CA PRO A 21 -27.08 -12.95 -6.57
C PRO A 21 -26.33 -11.62 -6.47
N GLN A 22 -26.73 -10.78 -5.50
CA GLN A 22 -26.03 -9.53 -5.23
C GLN A 22 -24.61 -9.89 -4.80
N LEU A 23 -23.62 -9.35 -5.52
CA LEU A 23 -22.23 -9.46 -5.09
C LEU A 23 -22.10 -8.83 -3.70
N PRO A 24 -21.26 -9.39 -2.82
CA PRO A 24 -21.00 -8.79 -1.52
C PRO A 24 -20.49 -7.36 -1.69
N GLU A 25 -20.94 -6.46 -0.84
CA GLU A 25 -20.49 -5.07 -0.85
C GLU A 25 -18.98 -4.99 -0.54
N PRO A 26 -18.21 -4.17 -1.28
CA PRO A 26 -16.79 -3.98 -0.98
C PRO A 26 -16.55 -3.51 0.46
N LEU A 27 -15.56 -4.10 1.13
CA LEU A 27 -15.25 -3.83 2.55
C LEU A 27 -15.01 -2.34 2.85
N TRP A 28 -14.36 -1.61 1.94
CA TRP A 28 -14.11 -0.18 2.11
C TRP A 28 -15.41 0.65 2.18
N ILE A 29 -16.50 0.19 1.53
CA ILE A 29 -17.82 0.83 1.64
C ILE A 29 -18.42 0.55 3.02
N THR A 30 -18.30 -0.68 3.52
CA THR A 30 -18.74 -1.04 4.87
C THR A 30 -18.04 -0.20 5.93
N ILE A 31 -16.72 0.01 5.79
CA ILE A 31 -15.93 0.86 6.70
C ILE A 31 -16.48 2.29 6.75
N ILE A 32 -16.81 2.87 5.60
CA ILE A 32 -17.41 4.21 5.53
C ILE A 32 -18.79 4.23 6.20
N LYS A 33 -19.67 3.27 5.89
CA LYS A 33 -21.03 3.22 6.45
C LYS A 33 -21.05 3.03 7.97
N GLU A 34 -20.15 2.19 8.47
CA GLU A 34 -20.05 1.88 9.89
C GLU A 34 -19.23 2.93 10.66
N ASN A 35 -18.55 3.84 9.97
CA ASN A 35 -17.48 4.70 10.53
C ASN A 35 -16.47 3.89 11.34
N LYS A 36 -16.32 2.61 11.00
CA LYS A 36 -15.46 1.68 11.73
C LYS A 36 -14.03 2.16 11.51
N TYR A 37 -13.26 2.27 12.59
CA TYR A 37 -11.87 2.76 12.60
C TYR A 37 -11.68 4.29 12.46
N LEU A 38 -12.75 5.09 12.43
CA LEU A 38 -12.64 6.53 12.66
C LEU A 38 -12.77 6.73 14.18
N HIS A 39 -11.68 7.16 14.84
CA HIS A 39 -11.54 7.21 16.30
C HIS A 39 -12.85 7.47 17.07
N ASP A 40 -13.29 6.49 17.88
CA ASP A 40 -14.45 6.57 18.81
C ASP A 40 -14.16 7.47 20.04
N ASP A 41 -13.25 8.42 19.89
CA ASP A 41 -12.88 9.29 21.00
C ASP A 41 -14.01 10.33 21.15
N SER A 42 -14.91 10.06 22.10
CA SER A 42 -16.13 10.81 22.47
C SER A 42 -15.98 12.33 22.69
N SER A 43 -14.81 12.90 22.41
CA SER A 43 -14.58 14.33 22.34
C SER A 43 -15.16 14.92 21.03
N TYR A 44 -15.52 16.20 21.06
CA TYR A 44 -16.08 16.99 19.94
C TYR A 44 -15.31 16.92 18.60
N GLU A 45 -14.11 16.33 18.61
CA GLU A 45 -13.30 16.01 17.44
C GLU A 45 -13.96 14.96 16.51
N ASN A 46 -15.05 14.32 16.95
CA ASN A 46 -15.83 13.31 16.23
C ASN A 46 -16.79 13.80 15.13
N THR A 47 -16.72 15.07 14.71
CA THR A 47 -17.69 15.63 13.74
C THR A 47 -17.19 15.67 12.29
N ILE A 48 -15.88 15.77 12.05
CA ILE A 48 -15.36 16.02 10.70
C ILE A 48 -15.13 14.73 9.89
N ALA A 49 -14.65 13.66 10.53
CA ALA A 49 -14.28 12.42 9.85
C ALA A 49 -15.45 11.78 9.07
N PRO A 50 -16.70 11.73 9.59
CA PRO A 50 -17.84 11.23 8.80
C PRO A 50 -18.11 12.05 7.53
N HIS A 51 -17.92 13.38 7.58
CA HIS A 51 -18.08 14.25 6.41
C HIS A 51 -16.97 14.04 5.38
N ILE A 52 -15.74 13.80 5.84
CA ILE A 52 -14.61 13.45 4.98
C ILE A 52 -14.86 12.10 4.32
N ALA A 53 -15.26 11.09 5.10
CA ALA A 53 -15.55 9.75 4.61
C ALA A 53 -16.71 9.74 3.59
N GLN A 54 -17.78 10.48 3.86
CA GLN A 54 -18.90 10.62 2.94
C GLN A 54 -18.47 11.30 1.62
N LEU A 55 -17.78 12.45 1.68
CA LEU A 55 -17.33 13.15 0.48
C LEU A 55 -16.34 12.29 -0.33
N PHE A 56 -15.48 11.55 0.36
CA PHE A 56 -14.56 10.62 -0.29
C PHE A 56 -15.28 9.46 -0.95
N GLN A 57 -16.33 8.91 -0.31
CA GLN A 57 -17.19 7.89 -0.91
C GLN A 57 -17.87 8.39 -2.18
N GLU A 58 -18.49 9.58 -2.12
CA GLU A 58 -19.15 10.21 -3.26
C GLU A 58 -18.15 10.40 -4.41
N TYR A 59 -16.93 10.82 -4.10
CA TYR A 59 -15.85 10.94 -5.08
C TYR A 59 -15.46 9.60 -5.68
N LEU A 60 -15.21 8.56 -4.87
CA LEU A 60 -14.81 7.24 -5.36
C LEU A 60 -15.88 6.60 -6.25
N LEU A 61 -17.16 6.77 -5.90
CA LEU A 61 -18.30 6.24 -6.67
C LEU A 61 -18.71 7.11 -7.87
N SER A 62 -18.18 8.32 -8.00
CA SER A 62 -18.47 9.21 -9.13
C SER A 62 -17.80 8.71 -10.42
N ASP A 63 -18.56 8.61 -11.51
CA ASP A 63 -18.03 8.35 -12.86
C ASP A 63 -17.47 9.62 -13.54
N ASP A 64 -17.65 10.79 -12.93
CA ASP A 64 -17.21 12.07 -13.50
C ASP A 64 -15.74 12.35 -13.16
N GLU A 65 -14.82 12.07 -14.08
CA GLU A 65 -13.39 12.39 -13.90
C GLU A 65 -13.14 13.90 -13.67
N SER A 66 -13.99 14.77 -14.25
CA SER A 66 -13.89 16.22 -14.05
C SER A 66 -14.27 16.66 -12.63
N SER A 67 -14.84 15.75 -11.83
CA SER A 67 -15.18 15.99 -10.44
C SER A 67 -13.96 15.99 -9.50
N THR A 68 -12.77 15.55 -9.92
CA THR A 68 -11.61 15.46 -9.00
C THR A 68 -11.19 16.82 -8.47
N ALA A 69 -10.98 17.82 -9.34
CA ALA A 69 -10.60 19.17 -8.92
C ALA A 69 -11.69 19.84 -8.08
N ALA A 70 -12.96 19.63 -8.45
CA ALA A 70 -14.09 20.12 -7.67
C ALA A 70 -14.18 19.48 -6.28
N THR A 71 -13.84 18.20 -6.17
CA THR A 71 -13.80 17.47 -4.89
C THR A 71 -12.64 17.95 -4.02
N ALA A 72 -11.46 18.17 -4.60
CA ALA A 72 -10.32 18.75 -3.89
C ALA A 72 -10.67 20.11 -3.28
N LEU A 73 -11.35 20.98 -4.05
CA LEU A 73 -11.86 22.26 -3.55
C LEU A 73 -12.85 22.09 -2.39
N LYS A 74 -13.76 21.10 -2.45
CA LYS A 74 -14.70 20.82 -1.36
C LYS A 74 -13.97 20.40 -0.07
N PHE A 75 -12.92 19.58 -0.16
CA PHE A 75 -12.09 19.26 1.01
C PHE A 75 -11.44 20.51 1.57
N ASP A 76 -10.77 21.33 0.74
CA ASP A 76 -10.15 22.57 1.21
C ASP A 76 -11.13 23.52 1.89
N SER A 77 -12.31 23.74 1.29
CA SER A 77 -13.38 24.56 1.85
C SER A 77 -13.94 24.00 3.16
N MET A 78 -13.97 22.67 3.33
CA MET A 78 -14.47 22.01 4.54
C MET A 78 -13.68 22.45 5.80
N TYR A 79 -12.41 22.83 5.66
CA TYR A 79 -11.66 23.40 6.78
C TYR A 79 -12.32 24.69 7.32
N GLU A 80 -12.63 25.65 6.45
CA GLU A 80 -13.19 26.94 6.85
C GLU A 80 -14.69 26.85 7.15
N ASP A 81 -15.43 26.07 6.36
CA ASP A 81 -16.88 26.00 6.44
C ASP A 81 -17.40 25.12 7.58
N LEU A 82 -16.66 24.06 7.93
CA LEU A 82 -17.13 23.03 8.86
C LEU A 82 -16.17 22.79 10.03
N TYR A 83 -14.87 22.60 9.77
CA TYR A 83 -13.93 22.24 10.84
C TYR A 83 -13.65 23.42 11.77
N LEU A 84 -13.23 24.56 11.24
CA LEU A 84 -12.80 25.73 12.00
C LEU A 84 -13.92 26.34 12.88
N PRO A 85 -15.18 26.47 12.44
CA PRO A 85 -16.26 27.02 13.27
C PRO A 85 -16.62 26.13 14.45
N ASN A 86 -16.50 24.81 14.29
CA ASN A 86 -16.79 23.82 15.33
C ASN A 86 -15.58 23.54 16.24
N TYR A 87 -14.40 24.06 15.87
CA TYR A 87 -13.18 23.84 16.61
C TYR A 87 -13.09 24.76 17.85
N ASN A 88 -13.41 24.20 19.02
CA ASN A 88 -13.45 24.94 20.29
C ASN A 88 -12.08 25.11 21.00
N GLY A 89 -10.97 24.69 20.37
CA GLY A 89 -9.60 24.94 20.86
C GLY A 89 -9.27 24.43 22.27
N ARG A 90 -10.12 23.57 22.87
CA ARG A 90 -10.01 23.17 24.28
C ARG A 90 -9.15 21.93 24.44
N GLY A 91 -7.86 22.20 24.61
CA GLY A 91 -6.83 21.28 25.11
C GLY A 91 -5.52 22.05 25.21
N ASN A 92 -5.19 22.58 26.38
CA ASN A 92 -3.92 23.27 26.68
C ASN A 92 -3.58 24.51 25.83
N GLY A 93 -4.56 25.19 25.22
CA GLY A 93 -4.33 26.41 24.43
C GLY A 93 -3.58 26.19 23.11
N ARG A 94 -3.41 24.93 22.68
CA ARG A 94 -2.77 24.59 21.41
C ARG A 94 -3.82 24.56 20.30
N LYS A 95 -3.74 25.53 19.38
CA LYS A 95 -4.56 25.56 18.17
C LYS A 95 -4.18 24.38 17.28
N LYS A 96 -4.91 23.26 17.29
CA LYS A 96 -4.67 22.15 16.34
C LYS A 96 -4.95 22.60 14.91
N GLY A 97 -5.89 23.52 14.66
CA GLY A 97 -6.08 24.20 13.37
C GLY A 97 -5.93 23.27 12.17
N TRP A 98 -5.09 23.67 11.19
CA TRP A 98 -4.75 22.84 10.04
C TRP A 98 -4.12 21.49 10.40
N THR A 99 -3.29 21.40 11.46
CA THR A 99 -2.73 20.12 11.91
C THR A 99 -3.83 19.09 12.15
N GLY A 100 -4.81 19.44 12.99
CA GLY A 100 -5.88 18.51 13.35
C GLY A 100 -6.76 18.16 12.15
N TYR A 101 -7.12 19.14 11.32
CA TYR A 101 -7.89 18.88 10.11
C TYR A 101 -7.17 17.94 9.14
N LEU A 102 -5.90 18.21 8.85
CA LEU A 102 -5.08 17.38 7.97
C LEU A 102 -4.87 15.98 8.54
N SER A 103 -4.68 15.85 9.86
CA SER A 103 -4.62 14.54 10.53
C SER A 103 -5.89 13.72 10.22
N TYR A 104 -7.09 14.25 10.52
CA TYR A 104 -8.34 13.54 10.26
C TYR A 104 -8.56 13.25 8.76
N PHE A 105 -8.19 14.19 7.90
CA PHE A 105 -8.28 14.01 6.45
C PHE A 105 -7.43 12.85 5.97
N TYR A 106 -6.13 12.88 6.22
CA TYR A 106 -5.23 11.83 5.73
C TYR A 106 -5.49 10.49 6.39
N GLU A 107 -5.76 10.47 7.70
CA GLU A 107 -6.12 9.24 8.41
C GLU A 107 -7.35 8.60 7.76
N THR A 108 -8.43 9.36 7.58
CA THR A 108 -9.67 8.85 6.95
C THR A 108 -9.41 8.34 5.53
N VAL A 109 -8.74 9.14 4.70
CA VAL A 109 -8.44 8.80 3.31
C VAL A 109 -7.57 7.56 3.21
N PHE A 110 -6.49 7.46 3.99
CA PHE A 110 -5.58 6.31 3.94
C PHE A 110 -6.15 5.06 4.58
N VAL A 111 -6.95 5.18 5.65
CA VAL A 111 -7.70 4.06 6.23
C VAL A 111 -8.64 3.47 5.21
N ILE A 112 -9.38 4.28 4.46
CA ILE A 112 -10.27 3.78 3.41
C ILE A 112 -9.45 3.20 2.24
N ALA A 113 -8.42 3.93 1.78
CA ALA A 113 -7.64 3.55 0.61
C ALA A 113 -6.88 2.23 0.77
N LYS A 114 -6.42 1.86 1.98
CA LYS A 114 -5.79 0.54 2.20
C LYS A 114 -6.75 -0.65 2.14
N HIS A 115 -8.07 -0.41 2.11
CA HIS A 115 -9.06 -1.46 1.89
C HIS A 115 -9.55 -1.51 0.43
N ILE A 116 -9.04 -0.64 -0.44
CA ILE A 116 -9.24 -0.72 -1.89
C ILE A 116 -8.21 -1.70 -2.45
N PRO A 117 -8.60 -2.72 -3.24
CA PRO A 117 -7.65 -3.67 -3.80
C PRO A 117 -6.51 -2.97 -4.57
N TYR A 118 -5.27 -3.45 -4.43
CA TYR A 118 -4.07 -2.82 -4.99
C TYR A 118 -4.12 -2.62 -6.53
N ASN A 119 -4.86 -3.48 -7.22
CA ASN A 119 -5.06 -3.47 -8.67
C ASN A 119 -6.36 -2.77 -9.11
N ASP A 120 -7.15 -2.25 -8.17
CA ASP A 120 -8.39 -1.55 -8.45
C ASP A 120 -8.11 -0.12 -8.98
N PRO A 121 -8.75 0.33 -10.07
CA PRO A 121 -8.62 1.71 -10.56
C PRO A 121 -8.98 2.79 -9.54
N LEU A 122 -9.76 2.48 -8.49
CA LEU A 122 -10.04 3.42 -7.42
C LEU A 122 -8.77 3.87 -6.68
N GLN A 123 -7.71 3.06 -6.64
CA GLN A 123 -6.40 3.49 -6.12
C GLN A 123 -5.87 4.70 -6.90
N ASP A 124 -6.03 4.72 -8.23
CA ASP A 124 -5.62 5.86 -9.06
C ASP A 124 -6.44 7.11 -8.79
N LYS A 125 -7.75 6.96 -8.50
CA LYS A 125 -8.58 8.09 -8.07
C LYS A 125 -8.08 8.71 -6.76
N VAL A 126 -7.65 7.89 -5.79
CA VAL A 126 -7.04 8.41 -4.55
C VAL A 126 -5.82 9.29 -4.88
N ILE A 127 -4.93 8.81 -5.76
CA ILE A 127 -3.73 9.54 -6.16
C ILE A 127 -4.07 10.84 -6.89
N GLN A 128 -5.04 10.80 -7.82
CA GLN A 128 -5.49 11.99 -8.53
C GLN A 128 -6.06 13.06 -7.59
N LEU A 129 -6.86 12.66 -6.60
CA LEU A 129 -7.36 13.58 -5.57
C LEU A 129 -6.21 14.25 -4.80
N LEU A 130 -5.23 13.48 -4.36
CA LEU A 130 -4.06 14.00 -3.62
C LEU A 130 -3.25 14.98 -4.48
N LEU A 131 -3.08 14.69 -5.78
CA LEU A 131 -2.42 15.58 -6.72
C LEU A 131 -3.20 16.89 -6.95
N GLU A 132 -4.52 16.83 -7.07
CA GLU A 132 -5.36 18.04 -7.21
C GLU A 132 -5.31 18.90 -5.95
N LEU A 133 -5.25 18.31 -4.76
CA LEU A 133 -5.04 19.05 -3.51
C LEU A 133 -3.72 19.84 -3.54
N LYS A 134 -2.62 19.26 -4.05
CA LYS A 134 -1.32 19.98 -4.18
C LYS A 134 -1.38 21.19 -5.12
N LYS A 135 -2.32 21.22 -6.06
CA LYS A 135 -2.50 22.32 -7.04
C LYS A 135 -3.27 23.51 -6.46
N LEU A 136 -3.96 23.34 -5.34
CA LEU A 136 -4.73 24.41 -4.71
C LEU A 136 -3.81 25.55 -4.23
N PRO A 137 -4.32 26.80 -4.12
CA PRO A 137 -3.58 27.90 -3.54
C PRO A 137 -3.14 27.55 -2.11
N SER A 138 -1.84 27.44 -1.89
CA SER A 138 -1.35 27.04 -0.58
C SER A 138 -1.42 28.19 0.42
N ARG A 139 -1.71 27.85 1.67
CA ARG A 139 -1.74 28.78 2.81
C ARG A 139 -0.52 28.47 3.69
N ALA A 140 0.30 29.48 3.96
CA ALA A 140 1.37 29.36 4.94
C ALA A 140 0.76 29.22 6.34
N THR A 141 1.11 28.15 7.04
CA THR A 141 0.60 27.84 8.38
C THR A 141 1.68 27.16 9.21
N LYS A 142 1.46 27.09 10.52
CA LYS A 142 2.23 26.23 11.40
C LYS A 142 1.51 24.91 11.59
N ILE A 143 2.20 23.80 11.32
CA ILE A 143 1.68 22.45 11.52
C ILE A 143 2.57 21.71 12.51
N GLY A 144 1.97 20.88 13.36
CA GLY A 144 2.70 20.05 14.31
C GLY A 144 3.45 18.94 13.58
N SER A 145 4.74 18.76 13.87
CA SER A 145 5.52 17.60 13.45
C SER A 145 5.27 16.41 14.38
N TYR A 146 5.22 15.19 13.82
CA TYR A 146 5.18 13.96 14.61
C TYR A 146 6.47 13.70 15.41
N GLU A 147 7.63 14.07 14.86
CA GLU A 147 8.92 13.69 15.42
C GLU A 147 9.38 14.52 16.63
N GLY A 148 8.89 15.76 16.78
CA GLY A 148 9.42 16.68 17.79
C GLY A 148 8.38 17.46 18.60
N TRP A 149 7.08 17.27 18.33
CA TRP A 149 6.02 18.17 18.85
C TRP A 149 6.27 19.65 18.53
N GLU A 150 7.10 19.93 17.52
CA GLU A 150 7.45 21.27 17.08
C GLU A 150 6.44 21.78 16.06
N TRP A 151 6.26 23.11 16.04
CA TRP A 151 5.45 23.78 15.03
C TRP A 151 6.35 24.18 13.87
N ILE A 152 6.24 23.47 12.75
CA ILE A 152 7.01 23.76 11.55
C ILE A 152 6.21 24.65 10.61
N ASP A 153 6.89 25.57 9.93
CA ASP A 153 6.29 26.35 8.85
C ASP A 153 6.00 25.38 7.69
N SER A 154 4.76 25.43 7.20
CA SER A 154 4.26 24.50 6.21
C SER A 154 3.29 25.20 5.26
N THR A 155 3.21 24.65 4.06
CA THR A 155 2.30 25.06 2.99
C THR A 155 1.26 23.97 2.85
N VAL A 156 0.02 24.25 3.27
CA VAL A 156 -1.10 23.30 3.21
C VAL A 156 -1.15 22.63 1.83
N TRP A 157 -1.30 21.30 1.84
CA TRP A 157 -1.31 20.38 0.69
C TRP A 157 0.02 20.21 -0.05
N GLN A 158 0.91 21.19 -0.04
CA GLN A 158 2.14 21.15 -0.84
C GLN A 158 3.31 20.49 -0.09
N CYS A 159 3.51 20.89 1.15
CA CYS A 159 4.62 20.45 2.01
C CYS A 159 4.15 20.37 3.46
N ASP A 160 3.13 19.57 3.71
CA ASP A 160 2.62 19.32 5.06
C ASP A 160 3.12 17.98 5.62
N PRO A 161 3.67 17.97 6.86
CA PRO A 161 4.22 16.76 7.47
C PRO A 161 3.13 15.75 7.86
N GLN A 162 1.86 16.16 7.81
CA GLN A 162 0.73 15.30 8.18
C GLN A 162 0.51 14.22 7.12
N PHE A 163 0.76 14.51 5.84
CA PHE A 163 0.74 13.50 4.80
C PHE A 163 1.64 12.29 5.13
N ILE A 164 2.92 12.53 5.44
CA ILE A 164 3.88 11.46 5.72
C ILE A 164 3.56 10.77 7.03
N GLY A 165 3.30 11.53 8.08
CA GLY A 165 2.97 10.98 9.39
C GLY A 165 1.73 10.08 9.34
N GLN A 166 0.69 10.48 8.61
CA GLN A 166 -0.55 9.70 8.52
C GLN A 166 -0.44 8.54 7.54
N LEU A 167 0.32 8.68 6.46
CA LEU A 167 0.63 7.53 5.60
C LEU A 167 1.51 6.51 6.35
N GLY A 168 2.38 6.96 7.26
CA GLY A 168 3.08 6.13 8.23
C GLY A 168 2.13 5.48 9.23
N ASN A 169 1.24 6.22 9.89
CA ASN A 169 0.27 5.63 10.85
C ASN A 169 -0.65 4.60 10.19
N ALA A 170 -1.00 4.80 8.91
CA ALA A 170 -1.78 3.83 8.15
C ALA A 170 -1.03 2.50 7.95
N HIS A 171 0.31 2.52 7.97
CA HIS A 171 1.21 1.36 8.04
C HIS A 171 1.21 0.74 9.43
N ASP A 172 1.29 1.54 10.49
CA ASP A 172 1.40 1.07 11.89
C ASP A 172 0.14 0.40 12.43
N SER A 173 -0.96 0.42 11.66
CA SER A 173 -2.09 -0.50 11.89
C SER A 173 -1.82 -1.92 11.37
N ALA A 174 -0.62 -2.21 10.89
CA ALA A 174 -0.12 -3.56 10.70
C ALA A 174 0.63 -4.03 11.95
N PRO A 175 0.81 -5.34 12.13
CA PRO A 175 1.44 -5.88 13.32
C PRO A 175 2.82 -5.29 13.52
N PRO A 176 3.23 -4.97 14.76
CA PRO A 176 4.56 -4.49 15.08
C PRO A 176 5.70 -5.36 14.53
N SER A 177 5.45 -6.66 14.29
CA SER A 177 6.42 -7.55 13.65
C SER A 177 6.66 -7.27 12.16
N TRP A 178 5.85 -6.44 11.50
CA TRP A 178 5.92 -6.23 10.06
C TRP A 178 6.76 -5.00 9.71
N THR A 179 7.10 -4.18 10.71
CA THR A 179 8.00 -3.05 10.54
C THR A 179 9.37 -3.47 11.05
N SER A 180 10.41 -3.33 10.21
CA SER A 180 11.80 -3.56 10.66
C SER A 180 12.15 -2.65 11.83
N GLU A 181 11.54 -1.46 11.91
CA GLU A 181 11.66 -0.52 13.03
C GLU A 181 11.02 -1.01 14.33
N GLY A 182 9.89 -1.74 14.30
CA GLY A 182 9.24 -2.27 15.50
C GLY A 182 10.07 -3.35 16.19
N TYR A 183 10.92 -4.07 15.44
CA TYR A 183 11.83 -5.08 15.97
C TYR A 183 13.22 -4.51 16.33
N LEU A 184 13.74 -3.57 15.54
CA LEU A 184 15.10 -3.05 15.69
C LEU A 184 15.19 -1.75 16.50
N SER A 185 14.19 -0.88 16.43
CA SER A 185 14.29 0.50 16.95
C SER A 185 13.73 0.69 18.35
N SER A 186 12.92 -0.23 18.85
CA SER A 186 12.41 -0.14 20.21
C SER A 186 12.66 -1.45 20.96
N GLY A 187 13.55 -1.42 21.94
CA GLY A 187 13.46 -2.31 23.09
C GLY A 187 12.17 -2.12 23.90
N SER A 188 11.12 -1.54 23.32
CA SER A 188 9.77 -1.55 23.86
C SER A 188 9.25 -2.96 23.68
N SER A 189 9.13 -3.68 24.79
CA SER A 189 8.28 -4.86 24.86
C SER A 189 6.87 -4.44 24.44
N TYR A 190 6.51 -4.65 23.19
CA TYR A 190 5.10 -4.73 22.84
C TYR A 190 4.48 -5.78 23.76
N GLU A 191 3.36 -5.44 24.37
CA GLU A 191 2.64 -6.41 25.17
C GLU A 191 2.17 -7.53 24.22
N PRO A 192 2.34 -8.81 24.57
CA PRO A 192 1.95 -9.94 23.70
C PRO A 192 0.53 -9.85 23.13
N GLU A 193 -0.39 -9.18 23.85
CA GLU A 193 -1.78 -8.97 23.41
C GLU A 193 -1.88 -8.09 22.16
N GLU A 194 -1.09 -7.02 22.05
CA GLU A 194 -1.07 -6.14 20.87
C GLU A 194 -0.55 -6.90 19.63
N TYR A 195 0.41 -7.80 19.86
CA TYR A 195 0.93 -8.69 18.82
C TYR A 195 -0.15 -9.67 18.33
N GLU A 196 -0.87 -10.31 19.25
CA GLU A 196 -1.93 -11.27 18.91
C GLU A 196 -3.11 -10.59 18.20
N GLU A 197 -3.48 -9.38 18.62
CA GLU A 197 -4.54 -8.61 17.98
C GLU A 197 -4.17 -8.25 16.54
N ALA A 198 -2.97 -7.71 16.33
CA ALA A 198 -2.56 -7.36 14.99
C ALA A 198 -2.36 -8.60 14.09
N ALA A 199 -1.80 -9.69 14.63
CA ALA A 199 -1.73 -10.97 13.91
C ALA A 199 -3.12 -11.45 13.48
N ARG A 200 -4.13 -11.31 14.36
CA ARG A 200 -5.52 -11.64 14.06
C ARG A 200 -6.12 -10.72 12.98
N GLU A 201 -5.85 -9.42 13.02
CA GLU A 201 -6.27 -8.50 11.93
C GLU A 201 -5.68 -8.92 10.58
N CYS A 202 -4.43 -9.37 10.56
CA CYS A 202 -3.77 -9.87 9.35
C CYS A 202 -4.25 -11.25 8.89
N GLU A 203 -4.74 -12.09 9.80
CA GLU A 203 -5.49 -13.29 9.41
C GLU A 203 -6.81 -12.92 8.74
N ILE A 204 -7.48 -11.88 9.23
CA ILE A 204 -8.77 -11.40 8.72
C ILE A 204 -8.62 -10.80 7.31
N ASP A 205 -7.68 -9.86 7.12
CA ASP A 205 -7.46 -9.20 5.81
C ASP A 205 -5.97 -9.01 5.49
N PRO A 206 -5.26 -10.06 5.03
CA PRO A 206 -3.83 -9.96 4.69
C PRO A 206 -3.57 -9.08 3.46
N LEU A 207 -4.59 -8.83 2.62
CA LEU A 207 -4.44 -8.01 1.41
C LEU A 207 -4.39 -6.52 1.74
N ARG A 208 -4.90 -6.09 2.90
CA ARG A 208 -4.79 -4.70 3.40
C ARG A 208 -3.34 -4.20 3.37
N TRP A 209 -2.39 -5.07 3.69
CA TRP A 209 -0.96 -4.76 3.61
C TRP A 209 -0.47 -4.53 2.19
N VAL A 210 -0.83 -5.44 1.27
CA VAL A 210 -0.49 -5.32 -0.15
C VAL A 210 -1.07 -4.02 -0.74
N ASN A 211 -2.32 -3.71 -0.39
CA ASN A 211 -3.02 -2.50 -0.80
C ASN A 211 -2.33 -1.24 -0.28
N TYR A 212 -1.93 -1.22 1.00
CA TYR A 212 -1.18 -0.11 1.60
C TYR A 212 0.15 0.14 0.85
N HIS A 213 0.94 -0.91 0.63
CA HIS A 213 2.24 -0.75 -0.04
C HIS A 213 2.09 -0.33 -1.51
N ALA A 214 1.06 -0.82 -2.20
CA ALA A 214 0.72 -0.35 -3.53
C ALA A 214 0.31 1.14 -3.53
N LEU A 215 -0.54 1.58 -2.61
CA LEU A 215 -0.90 3.00 -2.45
C LEU A 215 0.36 3.86 -2.22
N ARG A 216 1.24 3.43 -1.31
CA ARG A 216 2.50 4.12 -1.02
C ARG A 216 3.41 4.18 -2.24
N ALA A 217 3.55 3.08 -2.99
CA ALA A 217 4.32 3.05 -4.23
C ALA A 217 3.77 4.05 -5.25
N ARG A 218 2.45 4.11 -5.43
CA ARG A 218 1.81 5.10 -6.33
C ARG A 218 2.02 6.53 -5.85
N CYS A 219 2.01 6.79 -4.55
CA CYS A 219 2.32 8.12 -4.00
C CYS A 219 3.75 8.55 -4.33
N ILE A 220 4.72 7.63 -4.26
CA ILE A 220 6.11 7.88 -4.65
C ILE A 220 6.18 8.16 -6.15
N LEU A 221 5.58 7.29 -6.98
CA LEU A 221 5.54 7.44 -8.43
C LEU A 221 4.93 8.79 -8.87
N ALA A 222 3.89 9.24 -8.18
CA ALA A 222 3.22 10.50 -8.44
C ALA A 222 3.98 11.75 -7.95
N GLY A 223 5.15 11.59 -7.32
CA GLY A 223 5.92 12.72 -6.77
C GLY A 223 5.27 13.36 -5.54
N LEU A 224 4.34 12.69 -4.86
CA LEU A 224 3.75 13.21 -3.62
C LEU A 224 4.80 13.32 -2.50
N TYR A 225 5.87 12.51 -2.58
CA TYR A 225 7.03 12.52 -1.69
C TYR A 225 8.14 13.49 -2.09
N GLU A 226 7.98 14.31 -3.13
CA GLU A 226 9.03 15.24 -3.55
C GLU A 226 9.45 16.17 -2.39
N GLY A 227 10.77 16.21 -2.12
CA GLY A 227 11.35 17.01 -1.04
C GLY A 227 11.46 16.31 0.32
N TYR A 228 10.88 15.12 0.49
CA TYR A 228 11.05 14.34 1.72
C TYR A 228 12.31 13.48 1.66
N GLU A 229 13.20 13.67 2.63
CA GLU A 229 14.31 12.74 2.83
C GLU A 229 13.79 11.38 3.31
N GLY A 230 14.41 10.28 2.87
CA GLY A 230 14.02 8.93 3.32
C GLY A 230 12.72 8.39 2.70
N TYR A 231 12.20 8.99 1.62
CA TYR A 231 10.95 8.50 1.00
C TYR A 231 11.01 7.04 0.50
N LEU A 232 12.22 6.51 0.28
CA LEU A 232 12.47 5.12 -0.07
C LEU A 232 12.72 4.18 1.12
N ASP A 233 12.72 4.68 2.37
CA ASP A 233 13.04 3.86 3.55
C ASP A 233 12.06 2.71 3.72
N GLY A 234 10.76 2.97 3.55
CA GLY A 234 9.73 1.92 3.57
C GLY A 234 9.90 0.88 2.46
N PRO A 235 9.89 1.28 1.17
CA PRO A 235 10.17 0.36 0.07
C PRO A 235 11.44 -0.47 0.27
N SER A 236 12.52 0.19 0.74
CA SER A 236 13.80 -0.44 1.00
C SER A 236 13.72 -1.52 2.06
N ALA A 237 13.16 -1.17 3.22
CA ALA A 237 12.97 -2.11 4.31
C ALA A 237 12.11 -3.28 3.86
N THR A 238 10.95 -3.03 3.22
CA THR A 238 10.06 -4.10 2.75
C THR A 238 10.74 -5.03 1.75
N ILE A 239 11.45 -4.51 0.75
CA ILE A 239 12.09 -5.34 -0.27
C ILE A 239 13.28 -6.11 0.32
N SER A 240 14.19 -5.42 1.02
CA SER A 240 15.40 -6.04 1.59
C SER A 240 15.03 -7.11 2.59
N TYR A 241 14.05 -6.83 3.45
CA TYR A 241 13.62 -7.78 4.47
C TYR A 241 13.04 -9.07 3.87
N VAL A 242 12.25 -8.96 2.80
CA VAL A 242 11.54 -10.10 2.22
C VAL A 242 12.39 -10.87 1.21
N LEU A 243 13.21 -10.16 0.43
CA LEU A 243 14.03 -10.72 -0.64
C LEU A 243 15.52 -10.84 -0.26
N GLY A 244 15.84 -10.54 1.01
CA GLY A 244 17.14 -10.66 1.67
C GLY A 244 17.64 -12.10 1.86
N PRO A 245 18.83 -12.27 2.46
CA PRO A 245 19.40 -13.58 2.78
C PRO A 245 18.52 -14.36 3.78
N GLU A 246 18.64 -15.69 3.76
CA GLU A 246 17.74 -16.58 4.52
C GLU A 246 17.84 -16.44 6.05
N GLU A 247 18.99 -15.99 6.55
CA GLU A 247 19.33 -15.97 7.99
C GLU A 247 18.51 -14.94 8.79
N GLU A 248 17.80 -14.03 8.13
CA GLU A 248 17.06 -12.91 8.74
C GLU A 248 15.52 -13.03 8.64
N ARG A 249 15.01 -14.18 8.16
CA ARG A 249 13.58 -14.33 7.86
C ARG A 249 12.70 -14.49 9.09
N TYR A 250 11.57 -13.78 9.11
CA TYR A 250 10.47 -14.11 10.01
C TYR A 250 9.94 -15.52 9.70
N PRO A 251 9.80 -16.39 10.72
CA PRO A 251 8.92 -17.53 10.62
C PRO A 251 7.47 -17.01 10.59
N GLY A 252 6.66 -17.37 9.59
CA GLY A 252 5.23 -17.07 9.71
C GLY A 252 4.36 -17.17 8.45
N ASP A 253 3.05 -17.31 8.72
CA ASP A 253 1.93 -17.54 7.80
C ASP A 253 1.55 -16.34 6.89
N ILE A 254 2.51 -15.45 6.61
CA ILE A 254 2.29 -14.11 6.03
C ILE A 254 3.42 -13.67 5.08
N LEU A 255 4.30 -14.61 4.72
CA LEU A 255 5.38 -14.35 3.79
C LEU A 255 4.85 -14.17 2.34
N ASP A 256 3.68 -14.71 2.00
CA ASP A 256 3.06 -14.47 0.69
C ASP A 256 2.70 -12.99 0.46
N VAL A 257 2.03 -12.33 1.40
CA VAL A 257 1.60 -10.93 1.24
C VAL A 257 2.74 -9.93 1.35
N THR A 258 3.78 -10.24 2.13
CA THR A 258 4.98 -9.40 2.18
C THR A 258 5.78 -9.51 0.88
N VAL A 259 5.86 -10.69 0.26
CA VAL A 259 6.40 -10.85 -1.11
C VAL A 259 5.56 -10.07 -2.12
N MET A 260 4.23 -10.14 -2.04
CA MET A 260 3.35 -9.35 -2.91
C MET A 260 3.57 -7.84 -2.74
N ALA A 261 3.76 -7.35 -1.51
CA ALA A 261 4.07 -5.94 -1.23
C ALA A 261 5.41 -5.51 -1.86
N ALA A 262 6.48 -6.30 -1.67
CA ALA A 262 7.78 -6.07 -2.30
C ALA A 262 7.68 -6.06 -3.83
N CYS A 263 6.90 -6.98 -4.41
CA CYS A 263 6.65 -7.03 -5.85
C CYS A 263 5.94 -5.77 -6.36
N ASN A 264 4.97 -5.23 -5.62
CA ASN A 264 4.29 -3.99 -6.01
C ASN A 264 5.26 -2.80 -6.09
N TYR A 265 6.19 -2.67 -5.14
CA TYR A 265 7.23 -1.63 -5.24
C TYR A 265 8.10 -1.78 -6.47
N ILE A 266 8.61 -3.00 -6.74
CA ILE A 266 9.44 -3.28 -7.92
C ILE A 266 8.67 -2.98 -9.21
N LEU A 267 7.37 -3.31 -9.26
CA LEU A 267 6.54 -3.09 -10.44
C LEU A 267 6.24 -1.62 -10.69
N MET A 268 5.88 -0.88 -9.65
CA MET A 268 5.37 0.49 -9.78
C MET A 268 6.48 1.54 -9.80
N ILE A 269 7.53 1.36 -8.98
CA ILE A 269 8.61 2.34 -8.79
C ILE A 269 9.99 1.72 -8.98
N GLY A 270 10.08 0.58 -9.69
CA GLY A 270 11.35 -0.12 -9.90
C GLY A 270 12.40 0.71 -10.63
N ASP A 271 11.99 1.60 -11.54
CA ASP A 271 12.87 2.55 -12.23
C ASP A 271 13.45 3.60 -11.28
N ILE A 272 12.63 4.11 -10.34
CA ILE A 272 13.09 5.02 -9.29
C ILE A 272 14.08 4.30 -8.37
N ILE A 273 13.76 3.08 -7.94
CA ILE A 273 14.66 2.28 -7.07
C ILE A 273 15.96 1.95 -7.82
N ASP A 274 15.88 1.56 -9.10
CA ASP A 274 17.06 1.27 -9.90
C ASP A 274 17.97 2.50 -10.04
N SER A 275 17.42 3.64 -10.46
CA SER A 275 18.14 4.90 -10.56
C SER A 275 18.79 5.32 -9.23
N GLU A 276 18.01 5.31 -8.15
CA GLU A 276 18.45 5.88 -6.88
C GLU A 276 19.34 4.94 -6.06
N CYS A 277 19.06 3.63 -6.09
CA CYS A 277 19.71 2.65 -5.22
C CYS A 277 20.70 1.76 -5.97
N VAL A 278 20.42 1.40 -7.22
CA VAL A 278 21.23 0.43 -7.97
C VAL A 278 22.32 1.14 -8.77
N GLN A 279 21.96 2.15 -9.55
CA GLN A 279 22.90 2.81 -10.46
C GLN A 279 23.83 3.79 -9.74
N LYS A 280 23.32 4.55 -8.77
CA LYS A 280 24.09 5.60 -8.09
C LYS A 280 25.18 5.08 -7.15
N GLN A 281 25.21 3.77 -6.83
CA GLN A 281 26.22 3.09 -5.98
C GLN A 281 26.72 3.98 -4.82
N GLN A 282 25.78 4.51 -4.04
CA GLN A 282 26.11 5.48 -2.99
C GLN A 282 26.89 4.78 -1.86
N PRO A 283 27.78 5.46 -1.14
CA PRO A 283 28.42 4.86 0.02
C PRO A 283 27.37 4.47 1.08
N PRO A 284 27.54 3.33 1.79
CA PRO A 284 26.55 2.77 2.72
C PRO A 284 26.27 3.64 3.96
N TYR A 285 27.00 4.74 4.15
CA TYR A 285 26.97 5.56 5.36
C TYR A 285 26.06 6.80 5.31
N ARG A 286 25.34 7.05 4.22
CA ARG A 286 24.35 8.13 4.20
C ARG A 286 23.11 7.69 4.97
N TYR A 287 22.66 8.51 5.93
CA TYR A 287 21.48 8.25 6.78
C TYR A 287 20.23 7.83 5.99
N GLN A 288 20.08 8.35 4.77
CA GLN A 288 18.98 8.06 3.82
C GLN A 288 18.99 6.63 3.25
N TRP A 289 20.01 5.82 3.56
CA TRP A 289 20.20 4.49 2.96
C TRP A 289 20.51 3.40 4.00
N LYS A 290 20.37 3.71 5.30
CA LYS A 290 20.52 2.71 6.37
C LYS A 290 19.49 1.58 6.29
N CYS A 291 18.40 1.83 5.58
CA CYS A 291 17.33 0.88 5.30
C CYS A 291 17.70 -0.22 4.29
N TRP A 292 18.84 -0.11 3.59
CA TRP A 292 19.39 -1.18 2.77
C TRP A 292 20.49 -1.91 3.54
N GLU A 293 20.09 -2.76 4.49
CA GLU A 293 21.01 -3.45 5.41
C GLU A 293 22.06 -4.30 4.66
N ASP A 294 21.68 -4.86 3.50
CA ASP A 294 22.53 -5.64 2.61
C ASP A 294 23.45 -4.81 1.68
N GLY A 295 23.41 -3.48 1.80
CA GLY A 295 24.10 -2.54 0.91
C GLY A 295 23.26 -2.07 -0.27
N ASN A 296 23.87 -1.44 -1.26
CA ASN A 296 23.18 -0.96 -2.46
C ASN A 296 23.92 -1.40 -3.74
N GLY A 297 23.38 -1.04 -4.88
CA GLY A 297 24.00 -1.36 -6.17
C GLY A 297 23.53 -2.67 -6.82
N PRO A 298 24.18 -3.05 -7.94
CA PRO A 298 23.76 -4.18 -8.78
C PRO A 298 23.75 -5.54 -8.05
N ALA A 299 24.58 -5.70 -7.02
CA ALA A 299 24.65 -6.95 -6.26
C ALA A 299 23.35 -7.27 -5.52
N VAL A 300 22.74 -6.24 -4.93
CA VAL A 300 21.48 -6.37 -4.18
C VAL A 300 20.31 -6.61 -5.13
N TRP A 301 20.25 -5.89 -6.25
CA TRP A 301 19.25 -6.14 -7.30
C TRP A 301 19.37 -7.57 -7.86
N LYS A 302 20.60 -8.07 -8.05
CA LYS A 302 20.84 -9.48 -8.44
C LYS A 302 20.35 -10.47 -7.39
N GLN A 303 20.52 -10.16 -6.10
CA GLN A 303 20.07 -11.01 -5.01
C GLN A 303 18.54 -11.12 -5.00
N TRP A 304 17.82 -10.01 -5.02
CA TRP A 304 16.35 -10.04 -5.05
C TRP A 304 15.82 -10.73 -6.31
N ALA A 305 16.43 -10.46 -7.47
CA ALA A 305 16.07 -11.12 -8.72
C ALA A 305 16.23 -12.65 -8.62
N ARG A 306 17.31 -13.13 -8.01
CA ARG A 306 17.50 -14.56 -7.73
C ARG A 306 16.42 -15.10 -6.82
N ARG A 307 16.09 -14.36 -5.75
CA ARG A 307 15.08 -14.78 -4.79
C ARG A 307 13.69 -14.89 -5.41
N LEU A 308 13.29 -13.93 -6.25
CA LEU A 308 12.03 -14.03 -7.00
C LEU A 308 12.02 -15.25 -7.92
N SER A 309 13.15 -15.60 -8.56
CA SER A 309 13.25 -16.81 -9.38
C SER A 309 13.09 -18.10 -8.54
N GLU A 310 13.63 -18.15 -7.32
CA GLU A 310 13.42 -19.28 -6.41
C GLU A 310 11.93 -19.42 -6.04
N ILE A 311 11.28 -18.31 -5.70
CA ILE A 311 9.84 -18.29 -5.37
C ILE A 311 8.99 -18.80 -6.55
N ILE A 312 9.29 -18.36 -7.78
CA ILE A 312 8.60 -18.86 -8.99
C ILE A 312 8.77 -20.36 -9.14
N GLU A 313 10.00 -20.86 -9.02
CA GLU A 313 10.29 -22.29 -9.16
C GLU A 313 9.60 -23.15 -8.11
N ASP A 314 9.43 -22.64 -6.89
CA ASP A 314 8.75 -23.35 -5.82
C ASP A 314 7.24 -23.37 -6.04
N LEU A 315 6.67 -22.23 -6.46
CA LEU A 315 5.26 -22.13 -6.86
C LEU A 315 4.92 -23.12 -7.98
N GLU A 316 5.75 -23.21 -9.03
CA GLU A 316 5.57 -24.13 -10.16
C GLU A 316 5.64 -25.61 -9.77
N LYS A 317 6.43 -25.95 -8.74
CA LYS A 317 6.54 -27.32 -8.23
C LYS A 317 5.40 -27.69 -7.27
N GLY A 318 4.53 -26.74 -6.93
CA GLY A 318 3.56 -26.90 -5.85
C GLY A 318 4.22 -27.01 -4.47
N ASN A 319 5.49 -26.61 -4.36
CA ASN A 319 6.19 -26.55 -3.09
C ASN A 319 5.82 -25.26 -2.36
N ASP A 320 6.01 -25.28 -1.05
CA ASP A 320 5.81 -24.13 -0.17
C ASP A 320 7.06 -23.97 0.70
N SER A 321 8.18 -23.58 0.08
CA SER A 321 9.56 -23.62 0.57
C SER A 321 9.84 -22.74 1.81
N GLY A 322 9.11 -23.01 2.88
CA GLY A 322 9.05 -22.18 4.08
C GLY A 322 8.28 -20.87 3.87
N LEU A 323 7.57 -20.70 2.74
CA LEU A 323 6.84 -19.47 2.43
C LEU A 323 5.43 -19.44 3.03
N HIS A 324 4.90 -20.58 3.48
CA HIS A 324 3.54 -20.70 4.04
C HIS A 324 2.48 -20.02 3.15
N ILE A 325 2.57 -20.24 1.83
CA ILE A 325 1.74 -19.59 0.83
C ILE A 325 0.27 -19.96 1.05
N ARG A 326 -0.56 -18.96 1.32
CA ARG A 326 -2.00 -19.18 1.45
C ARG A 326 -2.56 -19.50 0.07
N GLU A 327 -3.23 -20.64 -0.06
CA GLU A 327 -3.70 -21.14 -1.36
C GLU A 327 -4.58 -20.12 -2.11
N LYS A 328 -5.39 -19.35 -1.38
CA LYS A 328 -6.23 -18.28 -1.94
C LYS A 328 -5.45 -17.15 -2.63
N ASN A 329 -4.17 -16.99 -2.29
CA ASN A 329 -3.29 -15.95 -2.81
C ASN A 329 -2.32 -16.47 -3.87
N ARG A 330 -2.23 -17.79 -4.08
CA ARG A 330 -1.19 -18.43 -4.91
C ARG A 330 -1.10 -17.85 -6.32
N ASP A 331 -2.23 -17.73 -7.01
CA ASP A 331 -2.26 -17.23 -8.38
C ASP A 331 -1.82 -15.76 -8.48
N ALA A 332 -2.33 -14.92 -7.58
CA ALA A 332 -1.97 -13.50 -7.54
C ALA A 332 -0.49 -13.31 -7.17
N LEU A 333 0.02 -14.10 -6.22
CA LEU A 333 1.44 -14.12 -5.87
C LEU A 333 2.29 -14.54 -7.07
N GLN A 334 1.95 -15.64 -7.73
CA GLN A 334 2.70 -16.14 -8.89
C GLN A 334 2.75 -15.08 -10.01
N GLU A 335 1.61 -14.44 -10.30
CA GLU A 335 1.54 -13.36 -11.29
C GLU A 335 2.45 -12.19 -10.91
N LEU A 336 2.35 -11.68 -9.67
CA LEU A 336 3.14 -10.55 -9.21
C LEU A 336 4.64 -10.83 -9.19
N VAL A 337 5.06 -11.99 -8.68
CA VAL A 337 6.47 -12.39 -8.62
C VAL A 337 7.04 -12.53 -10.03
N THR A 338 6.28 -13.13 -10.96
CA THR A 338 6.68 -13.27 -12.36
C THR A 338 6.86 -11.90 -13.02
N LYS A 339 5.87 -11.01 -12.88
CA LYS A 339 5.95 -9.65 -13.43
C LYS A 339 7.09 -8.84 -12.82
N ALA A 340 7.26 -8.90 -11.50
CA ALA A 340 8.32 -8.17 -10.80
C ALA A 340 9.70 -8.65 -11.28
N ARG A 341 9.89 -9.97 -11.41
CA ARG A 341 11.14 -10.55 -11.91
C ARG A 341 11.44 -10.10 -13.35
N ALA A 342 10.41 -10.06 -14.21
CA ALA A 342 10.53 -9.58 -15.58
C ALA A 342 10.87 -8.08 -15.63
N ARG A 343 10.23 -7.26 -14.79
CA ARG A 343 10.53 -5.83 -14.67
C ARG A 343 11.98 -5.58 -14.24
N MET A 344 12.49 -6.34 -13.29
CA MET A 344 13.90 -6.25 -12.88
C MET A 344 14.86 -6.62 -14.02
N ALA A 345 14.50 -7.60 -14.85
CA ALA A 345 15.29 -7.99 -16.03
C ALA A 345 15.24 -6.94 -17.14
N GLU A 346 14.12 -6.23 -17.29
CA GLU A 346 13.98 -5.11 -18.23
C GLU A 346 14.89 -3.93 -17.85
N LEU A 347 14.91 -3.58 -16.56
CA LEU A 347 15.72 -2.48 -16.02
C LEU A 347 17.22 -2.81 -16.04
N GLU A 348 17.59 -4.07 -15.76
CA GLU A 348 18.98 -4.52 -15.71
C GLU A 348 19.20 -5.83 -16.50
N PRO A 349 19.26 -5.78 -17.85
CA PRO A 349 19.38 -6.97 -18.70
C PRO A 349 20.63 -7.81 -18.46
N ALA A 350 21.73 -7.17 -18.01
CA ALA A 350 22.97 -7.86 -17.69
C ALA A 350 22.79 -8.93 -16.60
N LEU A 351 21.82 -8.74 -15.71
CA LEU A 351 21.54 -9.69 -14.63
C LEU A 351 20.94 -10.99 -15.13
N VAL A 352 20.17 -10.96 -16.22
CA VAL A 352 19.63 -12.19 -16.82
C VAL A 352 20.79 -13.05 -17.32
N ILE A 353 21.73 -12.44 -18.04
CA ILE A 353 22.92 -13.10 -18.59
C ILE A 353 23.75 -13.71 -17.45
N ASP A 354 24.00 -12.93 -16.39
CA ASP A 354 24.80 -13.38 -15.25
C ASP A 354 24.14 -14.54 -14.49
N MET A 355 22.82 -14.46 -14.28
CA MET A 355 22.07 -15.51 -13.59
C MET A 355 22.00 -16.80 -14.42
N GLU A 356 21.79 -16.71 -15.73
CA GLU A 356 21.83 -17.88 -16.62
C GLU A 356 23.23 -18.52 -16.63
N ALA A 357 24.28 -17.70 -16.72
CA ALA A 357 25.66 -18.18 -16.66
C ALA A 357 25.98 -18.86 -15.33
N GLU A 358 25.45 -18.36 -14.21
CA GLU A 358 25.56 -18.95 -12.88
C GLU A 358 24.82 -20.28 -12.78
N ARG A 359 23.56 -20.36 -13.23
CA ARG A 359 22.79 -21.61 -13.30
C ARG A 359 23.49 -22.68 -14.13
N VAL A 360 24.05 -22.31 -15.29
CA VAL A 360 24.82 -23.24 -16.14
C VAL A 360 26.09 -23.73 -15.42
N ARG A 361 26.80 -22.85 -14.70
CA ARG A 361 27.98 -23.23 -13.91
C ARG A 361 27.61 -24.19 -12.77
N GLU A 362 26.51 -23.96 -12.07
CA GLU A 362 26.05 -24.85 -11.00
C GLU A 362 25.59 -26.21 -11.53
N ALA A 363 24.84 -26.24 -12.64
CA ALA A 363 24.43 -27.47 -13.29
C ALA A 363 25.63 -28.34 -13.69
N LYS A 364 26.67 -27.71 -14.27
CA LYS A 364 27.95 -28.38 -14.57
C LYS A 364 28.63 -28.94 -13.31
N LYS A 365 28.73 -28.15 -12.24
CA LYS A 365 29.30 -28.60 -10.96
C LYS A 365 28.55 -29.80 -10.37
N ARG A 366 27.21 -29.80 -10.43
CA ARG A 366 26.37 -30.93 -9.96
C ARG A 366 26.60 -32.19 -10.80
N LEU A 367 26.70 -32.06 -12.12
CA LEU A 367 26.99 -33.17 -13.02
C LEU A 367 28.38 -33.77 -12.77
N ASP A 368 29.42 -32.93 -12.64
CA ASP A 368 30.78 -33.38 -12.36
C ASP A 368 30.88 -34.09 -11.00
N LYS A 369 30.17 -33.59 -9.98
CA LYS A 369 30.07 -34.24 -8.66
C LYS A 369 29.41 -35.61 -8.76
N LYS A 370 28.39 -35.78 -9.63
CA LYS A 370 27.75 -37.07 -9.89
C LYS A 370 28.72 -38.04 -10.59
N ARG A 371 29.43 -37.58 -11.63
CA ARG A 371 30.42 -38.38 -12.37
C ARG A 371 31.62 -38.83 -11.54
N ARG A 372 31.97 -38.10 -10.46
CA ARG A 372 33.04 -38.50 -9.53
C ARG A 372 32.61 -39.55 -8.51
N LYS A 373 31.31 -39.78 -8.35
CA LYS A 373 30.76 -40.78 -7.41
C LYS A 373 30.45 -42.12 -8.08
N GLU A 374 30.29 -42.11 -9.40
CA GLU A 374 30.22 -43.29 -10.28
C GLU A 374 31.64 -43.77 -10.59
#